data_AF-A0A7J6G2L4-F1
#
_entry.id   AF-A0A7J6G2L4-F1
#
_cell.length_a   1.000
_cell.length_b   1.000
_cell.length_c   1.000
_cell.angle_alpha   90.00
_cell.angle_beta   90.00
_cell.angle_gamma   90.00
#
_symmetry.space_group_name_H-M   'P 1'
#
loop_
_entity.id
_entity.type
_entity.pdbx_description
1 polymer ?
#
loop_
_entity_poly.entity_id
_entity_poly.type
_entity_poly.pdbx_seq_one_letter_code
_entity_poly.pdbx_strand_id
1 'polypeptide(L)'
;MGNYDIPTLLMLLFATSSYLVGTSCTSVQGQAGLTRLSFPKGFQFGTASSAYQYEGGTYGHGRGLSIWDTFTRTHPGDVYQYINN
;
A
#
# COMPACT_ATOMS: atom_id res chain seq x y z
N MET A 1 20.63 50.73 -36.77
CA MET A 1 19.55 49.92 -36.17
C MET A 1 19.68 48.53 -36.76
N GLY A 2 20.18 47.55 -35.99
CA GLY A 2 20.59 46.25 -36.52
C GLY A 2 19.40 45.45 -37.03
N ASN A 3 19.44 45.05 -38.30
CA ASN A 3 18.40 44.22 -38.91
C ASN A 3 18.60 42.77 -38.46
N TYR A 4 17.64 42.26 -37.69
CA TYR A 4 17.54 40.86 -37.34
C TYR A 4 16.70 40.16 -38.42
N ASP A 5 17.34 39.61 -39.44
CA ASP A 5 16.64 38.91 -40.51
C ASP A 5 15.92 37.66 -39.97
N ILE A 6 14.70 37.38 -40.43
CA ILE A 6 13.85 36.23 -40.02
C ILE A 6 14.60 34.90 -39.79
N PRO A 7 15.57 34.47 -40.62
CA PRO A 7 16.33 33.25 -40.35
C PRO A 7 17.16 33.30 -39.06
N THR A 8 17.71 34.46 -38.69
CA THR A 8 18.50 34.62 -37.45
C THR A 8 17.62 34.54 -36.20
N LEU A 9 16.41 35.10 -36.27
CA LEU A 9 15.43 35.02 -35.18
C LEU A 9 14.94 33.58 -34.98
N LEU A 10 14.73 32.85 -36.08
CA LEU A 10 14.29 31.45 -36.06
C LEU A 10 15.37 30.52 -35.47
N MET A 11 16.65 30.73 -35.85
CA MET A 11 17.77 29.98 -35.27
C MET A 11 17.90 30.21 -33.75
N LEU A 12 17.68 31.44 -33.28
CA LEU A 12 17.72 31.78 -31.86
C LEU A 12 16.57 31.12 -31.08
N LEU A 13 15.38 31.01 -31.69
CA LEU A 13 14.21 30.36 -31.09
C LEU A 13 14.39 28.83 -30.97
N PHE A 14 15.01 28.19 -31.97
CA PHE A 14 15.36 26.76 -31.91
C PHE A 14 16.53 26.46 -30.96
N ALA A 15 17.52 27.36 -30.90
CA ALA A 15 18.63 27.20 -29.96
C ALA A 15 18.14 27.32 -28.51
N THR A 16 17.29 28.30 -28.20
CA THR A 16 16.77 28.52 -26.83
C THR A 16 15.82 27.42 -26.34
N SER A 17 15.00 26.82 -27.21
CA SER A 17 14.14 25.69 -26.85
C SER A 17 14.93 24.43 -26.47
N SER A 18 16.08 24.21 -27.14
CA SER A 18 16.99 23.10 -26.86
C SER A 18 17.64 23.22 -25.46
N TYR A 19 17.92 24.44 -25.01
CA TYR A 19 18.43 24.70 -23.65
C TYR A 19 17.37 24.50 -22.54
N LEU A 20 16.08 24.68 -22.85
CA LEU A 20 14.97 24.49 -21.88
C LEU A 20 14.59 23.01 -21.68
N VAL A 21 14.77 22.16 -22.70
CA VAL A 21 14.46 20.71 -22.62
C VAL A 21 15.54 19.92 -21.84
N GLY A 22 16.71 20.50 -21.60
CA GLY A 22 17.83 19.86 -20.92
C GLY A 22 17.79 19.82 -19.38
N THR A 23 16.74 20.33 -18.73
CA THR A 23 16.65 20.40 -17.24
C THR A 23 15.45 19.70 -16.63
N SER A 24 14.87 18.71 -17.33
CA SER A 24 13.91 17.79 -16.71
C SER A 24 14.50 16.39 -16.59
N CYS A 25 15.31 16.20 -15.55
CA CYS A 25 15.49 14.89 -14.93
C CYS A 25 15.16 14.99 -13.45
N THR A 26 13.87 15.05 -13.11
CA THR A 26 13.43 14.71 -11.75
C THR A 26 13.46 13.18 -11.63
N SER A 27 14.66 12.61 -11.55
CA SER A 27 14.81 11.25 -11.08
C SER A 27 14.76 11.27 -9.55
N VAL A 28 13.56 11.20 -8.98
CA VAL A 28 13.41 10.69 -7.61
C VAL A 28 13.75 9.19 -7.65
N GLN A 29 15.05 8.89 -7.69
CA GLN A 29 15.58 7.54 -7.51
C GLN A 29 15.57 7.28 -6.00
N GLY A 30 14.51 6.61 -5.53
CA GLY A 30 14.37 6.34 -4.11
C GLY A 30 13.23 5.44 -3.70
N GLN A 31 12.67 4.60 -4.57
CA GLN A 31 11.81 3.50 -4.11
C GLN A 31 12.69 2.31 -3.69
N ALA A 32 13.59 2.53 -2.72
CA ALA A 32 14.16 1.41 -1.98
C ALA A 32 13.01 0.79 -1.19
N GLY A 33 12.44 -0.30 -1.71
CA GLY A 33 11.34 -1.00 -1.04
C GLY A 33 11.70 -1.27 0.41
N LEU A 34 10.77 -1.04 1.34
CA LEU A 34 10.97 -1.36 2.75
C LEU A 34 11.27 -2.86 2.87
N THR A 35 12.41 -3.20 3.46
CA THR A 35 12.82 -4.59 3.68
C THR A 35 13.02 -4.84 5.17
N ARG A 36 13.23 -6.10 5.57
CA ARG A 36 13.59 -6.41 6.97
C ARG A 36 14.87 -5.72 7.43
N LEU A 37 15.75 -5.34 6.50
CA LEU A 37 16.98 -4.59 6.81
C LEU A 37 16.71 -3.13 7.20
N SER A 38 15.49 -2.63 6.94
CA SER A 38 15.04 -1.32 7.39
C SER A 38 14.71 -1.27 8.89
N PHE A 39 14.71 -2.42 9.59
CA PHE A 39 14.40 -2.53 11.02
C PHE A 39 15.67 -2.89 11.83
N PRO A 40 15.74 -2.53 13.12
CA PRO A 40 16.89 -2.88 13.97
C PRO A 40 17.16 -4.39 13.99
N LYS A 41 18.44 -4.76 14.15
CA LYS A 41 18.82 -6.17 14.34
C LYS A 41 18.08 -6.73 15.56
N GLY A 42 17.40 -7.86 15.37
CA GLY A 42 16.61 -8.52 16.41
C GLY A 42 15.13 -8.08 16.47
N PHE A 43 14.66 -7.26 15.53
CA PHE A 43 13.23 -6.96 15.41
C PHE A 43 12.43 -8.24 15.16
N GLN A 44 11.42 -8.50 16.01
CA GLN A 44 10.59 -9.71 15.91
C GLN A 44 9.38 -9.45 15.02
N PHE A 45 9.35 -10.13 13.88
CA PHE A 45 8.16 -10.26 13.05
C PHE A 45 7.49 -11.59 13.37
N GLY A 46 6.19 -11.56 13.65
CA GLY A 46 5.43 -12.75 14.02
C GLY A 46 3.99 -12.67 13.55
N THR A 47 3.23 -13.73 13.85
CA THR A 47 1.79 -13.83 13.56
C THR A 47 1.04 -14.09 14.86
N ALA A 48 -0.23 -13.68 14.95
CA ALA A 48 -1.09 -13.89 16.10
C ALA A 48 -2.47 -14.41 15.66
N SER A 49 -3.05 -15.32 16.45
CA SER A 49 -4.40 -15.85 16.25
C SER A 49 -5.15 -15.90 17.59
N SER A 50 -6.48 -16.04 17.54
CA SER A 50 -7.32 -16.20 18.73
C SER A 50 -8.01 -17.56 18.78
N ALA A 51 -8.25 -18.05 20.00
CA ALA A 51 -8.84 -19.37 20.26
C ALA A 51 -10.19 -19.57 19.55
N TYR A 52 -11.08 -18.57 19.63
CA TYR A 52 -12.40 -18.64 18.99
C TYR A 52 -12.32 -18.70 17.46
N GLN A 53 -11.31 -18.07 16.86
CA GLN A 53 -11.12 -18.05 15.41
C GLN A 53 -10.48 -19.32 14.85
N TYR A 54 -9.66 -20.03 15.64
CA TYR A 54 -8.81 -21.10 15.09
C TYR A 54 -9.01 -22.49 15.72
N GLU A 55 -9.36 -22.59 17.01
CA GLU A 55 -9.42 -23.90 17.69
C GLU A 55 -10.65 -24.73 17.31
N GLY A 56 -11.82 -24.08 17.13
CA GLY A 56 -13.09 -24.79 16.98
C GLY A 56 -13.46 -25.61 18.23
N GLY A 57 -14.24 -26.69 18.05
CA GLY A 57 -14.49 -27.67 19.12
C GLY A 57 -15.38 -27.19 20.28
N THR A 58 -16.38 -26.33 20.02
CA THR A 58 -17.29 -25.78 21.04
C THR A 58 -17.97 -26.83 21.95
N TYR A 59 -18.12 -28.08 21.51
CA TYR A 59 -18.82 -29.15 22.25
C TYR A 59 -17.94 -30.36 22.65
N GLY A 60 -16.61 -30.19 22.74
CA GLY A 60 -15.68 -31.27 23.12
C GLY A 60 -14.84 -30.96 24.37
N HIS A 61 -14.39 -32.02 25.05
CA HIS A 61 -13.29 -32.01 26.04
C HIS A 61 -13.47 -31.15 27.32
N GLY A 62 -14.70 -30.92 27.78
CA GLY A 62 -14.94 -30.23 29.06
C GLY A 62 -14.72 -28.71 29.03
N ARG A 63 -14.66 -28.10 27.83
CA ARG A 63 -14.63 -26.65 27.65
C ARG A 63 -16.00 -26.04 27.99
N GLY A 64 -16.01 -25.02 28.85
CA GLY A 64 -17.21 -24.22 29.15
C GLY A 64 -17.59 -23.30 27.99
N LEU A 65 -18.88 -22.94 27.90
CA LEU A 65 -19.40 -22.03 26.89
C LEU A 65 -18.73 -20.65 26.99
N SER A 66 -18.23 -20.13 25.87
CA SER A 66 -17.78 -18.74 25.81
C SER A 66 -18.95 -17.78 25.50
N ILE A 67 -18.75 -16.49 25.77
CA ILE A 67 -19.72 -15.44 25.41
C ILE A 67 -19.98 -15.45 23.89
N TRP A 68 -18.94 -15.67 23.08
CA TRP A 68 -19.04 -15.77 21.63
C TRP A 68 -19.86 -16.97 21.15
N ASP A 69 -19.80 -18.12 21.85
CA ASP A 69 -20.68 -19.27 21.56
C ASP A 69 -22.16 -18.96 21.82
N THR A 70 -22.44 -18.13 22.83
CA THR A 70 -23.80 -17.73 23.19
C THR A 70 -24.33 -16.69 22.20
N PHE A 71 -23.50 -15.70 21.86
CA PHE A 71 -23.86 -14.63 20.93
C PHE A 71 -24.19 -15.17 19.54
N THR A 72 -23.32 -15.99 18.95
CA THR A 72 -23.50 -16.52 17.59
C THR A 72 -24.71 -17.46 17.47
N ARG A 73 -25.05 -18.18 18.56
CA ARG A 73 -26.25 -19.03 18.62
C ARG A 73 -27.54 -18.23 18.80
N THR A 74 -27.50 -17.12 19.54
CA THR A 74 -28.70 -16.31 19.86
C THR A 74 -29.00 -15.26 18.80
N HIS A 75 -27.99 -14.76 18.08
CA HIS A 75 -28.11 -13.68 17.11
C HIS A 75 -27.43 -14.02 15.77
N PRO A 76 -27.91 -15.04 15.03
CA PRO A 76 -27.26 -15.48 13.80
C PRO A 76 -27.28 -14.43 12.66
N GLY A 77 -28.16 -13.42 12.74
CA GLY A 77 -28.26 -12.33 11.76
C GLY A 77 -27.26 -11.18 11.96
N ASP A 78 -26.60 -11.12 13.11
CA ASP A 78 -25.64 -10.06 13.44
C ASP A 78 -24.21 -10.43 13.00
N VAL A 79 -24.01 -11.67 12.56
CA VAL A 79 -22.79 -12.12 11.89
C VAL A 79 -22.98 -11.97 10.39
N TYR A 80 -22.17 -11.12 9.76
CA TYR A 80 -22.23 -10.90 8.31
C TYR A 80 -22.01 -12.22 7.56
N GLN A 81 -22.98 -12.58 6.72
CA GLN A 81 -22.88 -13.72 5.82
C GLN A 81 -22.62 -13.19 4.40
N TYR A 82 -21.49 -13.57 3.81
CA TYR A 82 -21.30 -13.40 2.38
C TYR A 82 -22.06 -14.52 1.65
N ILE A 83 -23.35 -14.32 1.43
CA ILE A 83 -24.12 -15.14 0.49
C ILE A 83 -24.09 -14.45 -0.87
N ASN A 84 -23.56 -15.14 -1.89
CA ASN A 84 -23.65 -14.70 -3.28
C ASN A 84 -25.13 -14.77 -3.71
N ASN A 85 -25.58 -13.75 -4.45
CA ASN A 85 -26.85 -13.76 -5.17
C ASN A 85 -26.78 -14.77 -6.34
#